data_AF-A6TL90-F1
#
_entry.id   AF-A6TL90-F1
#
_cell.length_a   1.000
_cell.length_b   1.000
_cell.length_c   1.000
_cell.angle_alpha   90.00
_cell.angle_beta   90.00
_cell.angle_gamma   90.00
#
_symmetry.space_group_name_H-M   'P 1'
#
loop_
_entity.id
_entity.type
_entity.pdbx_description
1 polymer ?
#
loop_
_entity_poly.entity_id
_entity_poly.type
_entity_poly.pdbx_seq_one_letter_code
_entity_poly.pdbx_strand_id
1 'polypeptide(L)'
;MKEKSKNIKDGIKNFIEQGHYQEAMSLLQKYEKVVPTDIDIYNLKAMIFILTGDLEKAKEILENGLKIKPLDFDILYNLGYIYEQKGEFLEAYYSYTTAQYNAENPQQIQDVIQALEGIKDYFAGRSIIIEEDGNKKIKTQVRYGTKVLEMKFDLQRIIERKTILEAITKHLDISNERILEIEFGTGLISKNLNFYGFDVTAIDSRKLALLEIISKEWQDNLFNPRQSKAQFYHNKLEVKHVALLSDYDAIILVPESEAWYEQYDQEELFYMIENIINRVKKQAFIRIPDLNIDKYKQLELLILEKARKAEKKVRLINIHEENESSEKILLIENKEERKYFSIPIALETINSKSDVIEVEIEKCRDKFAFGYEEHGWHPFVALAQEYLEKENLTYEESILKMYYEKFQPQNLQQALLDPKHSPLNPINKGWIGYPWTWNTRNKVIIDQKFGETRPGGNHFFGPNSHEFGKNEFQRIIINCELIKSVGYQPEGFADGYISGYMLKTKGDYRFIVTEGQHRMAALVALGYKTIKCRFIQKEEYPRVVNIKDSKRWPQVINGAYSKKVAEKIFNMFFENDGRERAKRIGLLD
;
A
#
# COMPACT_ATOMS: atom_id res chain seq x y z
N MET A 1 -18.91 9.02 39.67
CA MET A 1 -18.73 10.15 38.72
C MET A 1 -18.78 9.71 37.26
N LYS A 2 -18.02 8.70 36.83
CA LYS A 2 -18.01 8.21 35.43
C LYS A 2 -19.41 7.83 34.89
N GLU A 3 -20.19 7.08 35.66
CA GLU A 3 -21.55 6.65 35.27
C GLU A 3 -22.54 7.83 35.15
N LYS A 4 -22.45 8.81 36.06
CA LYS A 4 -23.27 10.04 36.00
C LYS A 4 -22.91 10.92 34.80
N SER A 5 -21.62 11.02 34.46
CA SER A 5 -21.14 11.72 33.27
C SER A 5 -21.63 11.03 32.00
N LYS A 6 -21.53 9.70 31.94
CA LYS A 6 -22.07 8.91 30.82
C LYS A 6 -23.57 9.15 30.62
N ASN A 7 -24.38 9.06 31.68
CA ASN A 7 -25.83 9.29 31.59
C ASN A 7 -26.20 10.70 31.09
N ILE A 8 -25.43 11.72 31.46
CA ILE A 8 -25.64 13.09 30.96
C ILE A 8 -25.30 13.17 29.46
N LYS A 9 -24.17 12.58 29.03
CA LYS A 9 -23.77 12.55 27.62
C LYS A 9 -24.78 11.79 26.75
N ASP A 10 -25.29 10.66 27.23
CA ASP A 10 -26.34 9.90 26.55
C ASP A 10 -27.64 10.71 26.43
N GLY A 11 -28.00 11.48 27.46
CA GLY A 11 -29.12 12.43 27.40
C GLY A 11 -28.91 13.56 26.37
N ILE A 12 -27.69 14.11 26.27
CA ILE A 12 -27.35 15.12 25.26
C ILE A 12 -27.45 14.51 23.86
N LYS A 13 -26.88 13.32 23.63
CA LYS A 13 -26.95 12.61 22.35
C LYS A 13 -28.40 12.32 21.93
N ASN A 14 -29.24 11.91 22.86
CA ASN A 14 -30.66 11.67 22.60
C ASN A 14 -31.40 12.96 22.19
N PHE A 15 -31.16 14.08 22.88
CA PHE A 15 -31.71 15.37 22.44
C PHE A 15 -31.23 15.77 21.03
N ILE A 16 -29.97 15.50 20.70
CA ILE A 16 -29.43 15.73 19.35
C ILE A 16 -30.15 14.86 18.32
N GLU A 17 -30.30 13.55 18.57
CA GLU A 17 -30.98 12.59 17.68
C GLU A 17 -32.45 12.96 17.44
N GLN A 18 -33.12 13.54 18.43
CA GLN A 18 -34.51 14.01 18.32
C GLN A 18 -34.66 15.41 17.70
N GLY A 19 -33.56 16.11 17.40
CA GLY A 19 -33.57 17.47 16.86
C GLY A 19 -33.81 18.58 17.90
N HIS A 20 -33.78 18.26 19.19
CA HIS A 20 -33.92 19.19 20.32
C HIS A 20 -32.60 19.90 20.64
N TYR A 21 -32.09 20.68 19.68
CA TYR A 21 -30.74 21.26 19.73
C TYR A 21 -30.54 22.30 20.84
N GLN A 22 -31.59 23.05 21.20
CA GLN A 22 -31.51 24.06 22.26
C GLN A 22 -31.38 23.41 23.64
N GLU A 23 -32.16 22.35 23.88
CA GLU A 23 -32.13 21.53 25.08
C GLU A 23 -30.79 20.80 25.20
N ALA A 24 -30.30 20.22 24.10
CA ALA A 24 -28.98 19.61 24.02
C ALA A 24 -27.88 20.61 24.41
N MET A 25 -27.89 21.82 23.83
CA MET A 25 -26.90 22.86 24.12
C MET A 25 -26.98 23.34 25.57
N SER A 26 -28.18 23.53 26.12
CA SER A 26 -28.38 23.91 27.52
C SER A 26 -27.83 22.87 28.48
N LEU A 27 -28.08 21.58 28.21
CA LEU A 27 -27.56 20.48 29.00
C LEU A 27 -26.03 20.35 28.87
N LEU A 28 -25.49 20.54 27.66
CA LEU A 28 -24.07 20.50 27.37
C LEU A 28 -23.29 21.64 28.07
N GLN A 29 -23.85 22.86 28.13
CA GLN A 29 -23.27 23.96 28.91
C GLN A 29 -23.22 23.67 30.41
N LYS A 30 -24.22 22.98 30.95
CA LYS A 30 -24.21 22.52 32.35
C LYS A 30 -23.16 21.43 32.54
N TYR A 31 -23.04 20.50 31.60
CA TYR A 31 -22.06 19.43 31.63
C TYR A 31 -20.61 19.95 31.63
N GLU A 32 -20.31 20.89 30.74
CA GLU A 32 -18.99 21.52 30.62
C GLU A 32 -18.54 22.23 31.90
N LYS A 33 -19.46 22.88 32.64
CA LYS A 33 -19.14 23.47 33.94
C LYS A 33 -18.73 22.44 34.99
N VAL A 34 -19.24 21.22 34.89
CA VAL A 34 -18.98 20.14 35.84
C VAL A 34 -17.73 19.34 35.46
N VAL A 35 -17.48 19.16 34.16
CA VAL A 35 -16.36 18.36 33.63
C VAL A 35 -15.65 19.12 32.49
N PRO A 36 -14.95 20.24 32.78
CA PRO A 36 -14.43 21.14 31.74
C PRO A 36 -13.33 20.54 30.86
N THR A 37 -12.75 19.40 31.25
CA THR A 37 -11.66 18.73 30.53
C THR A 37 -12.10 17.52 29.73
N ASP A 38 -13.40 17.23 29.64
CA ASP A 38 -13.91 16.12 28.83
C ASP A 38 -13.87 16.49 27.34
N ILE A 39 -13.08 15.74 26.57
CA ILE A 39 -12.90 15.96 25.13
C ILE A 39 -14.22 15.82 24.36
N ASP A 40 -15.15 15.00 24.86
CA ASP A 40 -16.47 14.77 24.26
C ASP A 40 -17.31 16.05 24.17
N ILE A 41 -17.01 17.08 24.98
CA ILE A 41 -17.70 18.38 24.91
C ILE A 41 -17.52 19.01 23.53
N TYR A 42 -16.33 18.93 22.96
CA TYR A 42 -16.03 19.48 21.65
C TYR A 42 -16.79 18.73 20.56
N ASN A 43 -16.81 17.40 20.63
CA ASN A 43 -17.58 16.54 19.71
C ASN A 43 -19.07 16.85 19.76
N LEU A 44 -19.68 16.84 20.95
CA LEU A 44 -21.11 17.10 21.12
C LEU A 44 -21.51 18.52 20.69
N LYS A 45 -20.67 19.52 20.97
CA LYS A 45 -20.93 20.91 20.53
C LYS A 45 -20.87 21.00 19.01
N ALA A 46 -19.84 20.42 18.40
CA ALA A 46 -19.67 20.44 16.95
C ALA A 46 -20.82 19.73 16.23
N MET A 47 -21.28 18.58 16.72
CA MET A 47 -22.45 17.87 16.18
C MET A 47 -23.69 18.76 16.13
N ILE A 48 -23.97 19.53 17.19
CA ILE A 48 -25.10 20.48 17.20
C ILE A 48 -24.92 21.53 16.10
N PHE A 49 -23.73 22.12 15.97
CA PHE A 49 -23.47 23.12 14.93
C PHE A 49 -23.56 22.53 13.51
N ILE A 50 -23.04 21.33 13.27
CA ILE A 50 -23.18 20.57 12.02
C ILE A 50 -24.65 20.42 11.64
N LEU A 51 -25.47 19.93 12.57
CA LEU A 51 -26.89 19.67 12.33
C LEU A 51 -27.74 20.94 12.16
N THR A 52 -27.27 22.06 12.72
CA THR A 52 -27.87 23.39 12.49
C THR A 52 -27.31 24.13 11.27
N GLY A 53 -26.33 23.55 10.56
CA GLY A 53 -25.75 24.09 9.33
C GLY A 53 -24.58 25.06 9.49
N ASP A 54 -24.11 25.33 10.71
CA ASP A 54 -22.96 26.20 10.97
C ASP A 54 -21.64 25.40 10.97
N LEU A 55 -21.21 25.01 9.77
CA LEU A 55 -20.03 24.16 9.57
C LEU A 55 -18.72 24.84 9.98
N GLU A 56 -18.60 26.16 9.82
CA GLU A 56 -17.38 26.90 10.20
C GLU A 56 -17.20 26.91 11.72
N LYS A 57 -18.28 27.16 12.47
CA LYS A 57 -18.21 27.12 13.93
C LYS A 57 -17.97 25.72 14.46
N ALA A 58 -18.58 24.70 13.84
CA ALA A 58 -18.29 23.31 14.17
C ALA A 58 -16.81 22.99 13.98
N LYS A 59 -16.21 23.41 12.86
CA LYS A 59 -14.79 23.25 12.57
C LYS A 59 -13.90 23.89 13.63
N GLU A 60 -14.15 25.17 13.96
CA GLU A 60 -13.37 25.89 14.98
C GLU A 60 -13.40 25.17 16.35
N ILE A 61 -14.58 24.66 16.74
CA ILE A 61 -14.74 23.91 17.98
C ILE A 61 -13.89 22.63 17.95
N LEU A 62 -13.96 21.86 16.87
CA LEU A 62 -13.19 20.62 16.74
C LEU A 62 -11.68 20.88 16.70
N GLU A 63 -11.22 21.90 15.98
CA GLU A 63 -9.80 22.31 15.95
C GLU A 63 -9.29 22.70 17.35
N ASN A 64 -10.12 23.35 18.16
CA ASN A 64 -9.78 23.62 19.57
C ASN A 64 -9.73 22.34 20.42
N GLY A 65 -10.58 21.36 20.13
CA GLY A 65 -10.50 20.03 20.75
C GLY A 65 -9.19 19.30 20.40
N LEU A 66 -8.74 19.35 19.14
CA LEU A 66 -7.45 18.77 18.74
C LEU A 66 -6.24 19.41 19.44
N LYS A 67 -6.31 20.67 19.85
CA LYS A 67 -5.23 21.28 20.67
C LYS A 67 -5.08 20.60 22.04
N ILE A 68 -6.15 19.97 22.55
CA ILE A 68 -6.15 19.25 23.83
C ILE A 68 -5.80 17.78 23.60
N LYS A 69 -6.47 17.13 22.63
CA LYS A 69 -6.23 15.74 22.24
C LYS A 69 -6.02 15.64 20.73
N PRO A 70 -4.77 15.75 20.23
CA PRO A 70 -4.47 15.88 18.79
C PRO A 70 -4.88 14.72 17.90
N LEU A 71 -5.16 13.56 18.48
CA LEU A 71 -5.45 12.31 17.76
C LEU A 71 -6.77 11.68 18.21
N ASP A 72 -7.72 12.50 18.67
CA ASP A 72 -9.04 12.01 19.04
C ASP A 72 -9.82 11.54 17.81
N PHE A 73 -10.25 10.28 17.81
CA PHE A 73 -10.96 9.66 16.68
C PHE A 73 -12.21 10.46 16.28
N ASP A 74 -13.08 10.75 17.25
CA ASP A 74 -14.39 11.37 16.99
C ASP A 74 -14.21 12.79 16.42
N ILE A 75 -13.24 13.55 16.95
CA ILE A 75 -12.93 14.89 16.44
C ILE A 75 -12.40 14.82 15.00
N LEU A 76 -11.45 13.92 14.73
CA LEU A 76 -10.86 13.76 13.39
C LEU A 76 -11.90 13.29 12.37
N TYR A 77 -12.77 12.35 12.74
CA TYR A 77 -13.85 11.87 11.89
C TYR A 77 -14.83 13.00 11.55
N ASN A 78 -15.28 13.75 12.56
CA ASN A 78 -16.22 14.86 12.36
C ASN A 78 -15.60 16.02 11.55
N LEU A 79 -14.30 16.30 11.71
CA LEU A 79 -13.59 17.23 10.84
C LEU A 79 -13.58 16.74 9.39
N GLY A 80 -13.30 15.46 9.16
CA GLY A 80 -13.38 14.84 7.83
C GLY A 80 -14.74 15.05 7.18
N TYR A 81 -15.82 14.82 7.94
CA TYR A 81 -17.19 15.06 7.49
C TYR A 81 -17.45 16.53 7.15
N ILE A 82 -17.03 17.46 8.00
CA ILE A 82 -17.18 18.90 7.70
C ILE A 82 -16.43 19.28 6.42
N TYR A 83 -15.19 18.82 6.24
CA TYR A 83 -14.41 19.07 5.04
C TYR A 83 -15.08 18.51 3.79
N GLU A 84 -15.63 17.29 3.87
CA GLU A 84 -16.40 16.67 2.80
C GLU A 84 -17.61 17.52 2.40
N GLN A 85 -18.42 17.96 3.38
CA GLN A 85 -19.60 18.81 3.11
C GLN A 85 -19.23 20.15 2.46
N LYS A 86 -18.02 20.66 2.73
CA LYS A 86 -17.50 21.89 2.12
C LYS A 86 -16.82 21.67 0.76
N GLY A 87 -16.69 20.43 0.29
CA GLY A 87 -15.94 20.07 -0.93
C GLY A 87 -14.42 20.20 -0.79
N GLU A 88 -13.91 20.28 0.45
CA GLU A 88 -12.49 20.30 0.80
C GLU A 88 -11.96 18.85 0.87
N PHE A 89 -11.99 18.15 -0.28
CA PHE A 89 -11.78 16.69 -0.33
C PHE A 89 -10.40 16.21 0.13
N LEU A 90 -9.34 17.00 -0.07
CA LEU A 90 -7.99 16.62 0.35
C LEU A 90 -7.85 16.63 1.87
N GLU A 91 -8.43 17.65 2.51
CA GLU A 91 -8.52 17.80 3.96
C GLU A 91 -9.44 16.74 4.59
N ALA A 92 -10.54 16.40 3.91
CA ALA A 92 -11.42 15.29 4.29
C ALA A 92 -10.66 13.96 4.29
N TYR A 93 -9.98 13.65 3.19
CA TYR A 93 -9.14 12.45 3.07
C TYR A 93 -8.09 12.37 4.17
N TYR A 94 -7.38 13.48 4.47
CA TYR A 94 -6.37 13.49 5.53
C TYR A 94 -7.00 13.25 6.92
N SER A 95 -8.13 13.89 7.20
CA SER A 95 -8.81 13.76 8.50
C SER A 95 -9.35 12.35 8.71
N TYR A 96 -9.98 11.76 7.69
CA TYR A 96 -10.48 10.38 7.73
C TYR A 96 -9.36 9.35 7.86
N THR A 97 -8.27 9.48 7.09
CA THR A 97 -7.12 8.55 7.22
C THR A 97 -6.45 8.66 8.58
N THR A 98 -6.31 9.87 9.14
CA THR A 98 -5.79 10.07 10.50
C THR A 98 -6.75 9.51 11.56
N ALA A 99 -8.07 9.65 11.38
CA ALA A 99 -9.06 9.01 12.25
C ALA A 99 -8.92 7.49 12.19
N GLN A 100 -8.76 6.91 10.99
CA GLN A 100 -8.55 5.47 10.81
C GLN A 100 -7.40 4.92 11.66
N TYR A 101 -6.27 5.64 11.70
CA TYR A 101 -5.09 5.23 12.47
C TYR A 101 -5.34 5.21 13.99
N ASN A 102 -6.30 5.99 14.46
CA ASN A 102 -6.64 6.13 15.88
C ASN A 102 -7.98 5.48 16.25
N ALA A 103 -8.51 4.64 15.36
CA ALA A 103 -9.73 3.88 15.64
C ALA A 103 -9.45 2.81 16.71
N GLU A 104 -10.33 2.74 17.71
CA GLU A 104 -10.22 1.82 18.85
C GLU A 104 -11.01 0.52 18.61
N ASN A 105 -11.91 0.49 17.61
CA ASN A 105 -12.76 -0.65 17.34
C ASN A 105 -13.12 -0.83 15.85
N PRO A 106 -13.59 -2.02 15.44
CA PRO A 106 -13.91 -2.30 14.04
C PRO A 106 -15.04 -1.46 13.45
N GLN A 107 -15.99 -0.98 14.27
CA GLN A 107 -17.08 -0.15 13.79
C GLN A 107 -16.55 1.20 13.31
N GLN A 108 -15.69 1.84 14.11
CA GLN A 108 -15.02 3.08 13.74
C GLN A 108 -14.21 2.96 12.45
N ILE A 109 -13.50 1.83 12.25
CA ILE A 109 -12.80 1.54 11.00
C ILE A 109 -13.78 1.46 9.83
N GLN A 110 -14.92 0.79 10.03
CA GLN A 110 -15.96 0.65 9.00
C GLN A 110 -16.63 1.98 8.65
N ASP A 111 -16.86 2.85 9.63
CA ASP A 111 -17.41 4.20 9.42
C ASP A 111 -16.45 5.04 8.56
N VAL A 112 -15.14 5.00 8.87
CA VAL A 112 -14.11 5.68 8.07
C VAL A 112 -14.01 5.09 6.65
N ILE A 113 -14.07 3.76 6.50
CA ILE A 113 -14.06 3.12 5.18
C ILE A 113 -15.22 3.64 4.32
N GLN A 114 -16.43 3.70 4.89
CA GLN A 114 -17.59 4.22 4.17
C GLN A 114 -17.43 5.69 3.77
N ALA A 115 -16.84 6.50 4.66
CA ALA A 115 -16.56 7.91 4.36
C ALA A 115 -15.51 8.07 3.23
N LEU A 116 -14.43 7.27 3.26
CA LEU A 116 -13.42 7.24 2.19
C LEU A 116 -14.02 6.77 0.85
N GLU A 117 -14.92 5.79 0.87
CA GLU A 117 -15.67 5.35 -0.32
C GLU A 117 -16.54 6.48 -0.88
N GLY A 118 -17.16 7.29 -0.02
CA GLY A 118 -17.98 8.45 -0.42
C GLY A 118 -17.20 9.54 -1.16
N ILE A 119 -15.93 9.76 -0.81
CA ILE A 119 -15.09 10.79 -1.46
C ILE A 119 -14.26 10.27 -2.63
N LYS A 120 -14.22 8.95 -2.85
CA LYS A 120 -13.33 8.28 -3.81
C LYS A 120 -13.43 8.82 -5.23
N ASP A 121 -14.64 9.04 -5.73
CA ASP A 121 -14.88 9.44 -7.13
C ASP A 121 -14.48 10.90 -7.42
N TYR A 122 -14.21 11.69 -6.37
CA TYR A 122 -13.65 13.03 -6.53
C TYR A 122 -12.15 13.01 -6.79
N PHE A 123 -11.47 11.87 -6.59
CA PHE A 123 -10.05 11.71 -6.81
C PHE A 123 -9.72 11.03 -8.14
N ALA A 124 -8.74 11.56 -8.86
CA ALA A 124 -8.13 10.91 -10.01
C ALA A 124 -6.68 11.34 -10.14
N GLY A 125 -5.79 10.49 -10.63
CA GLY A 125 -4.39 10.87 -10.75
C GLY A 125 -3.58 9.98 -11.67
N ARG A 126 -2.35 10.43 -11.93
CA ARG A 126 -1.34 9.71 -12.69
C ARG A 126 0.05 10.12 -12.26
N SER A 127 1.02 9.23 -12.46
CA SER A 127 2.44 9.54 -12.35
C SER A 127 3.12 9.38 -13.71
N ILE A 128 3.98 10.33 -14.08
CA ILE A 128 4.79 10.29 -15.31
C ILE A 128 6.24 10.63 -14.96
N ILE A 129 7.19 10.13 -15.76
CA ILE A 129 8.56 10.63 -15.70
C ILE A 129 8.68 11.86 -16.59
N ILE A 130 9.36 12.87 -16.04
CA ILE A 130 9.78 14.07 -16.77
C ILE A 130 11.29 14.24 -16.63
N GLU A 131 11.89 14.92 -17.59
CA GLU A 131 13.26 15.41 -17.46
C GLU A 131 13.20 16.92 -17.19
N GLU A 132 13.87 17.34 -16.11
CA GLU A 132 13.92 18.73 -15.66
C GLU A 132 15.30 18.97 -15.05
N ASP A 133 15.99 20.02 -15.49
CA ASP A 133 17.35 20.37 -15.06
C ASP A 133 18.39 19.25 -15.26
N GLY A 134 18.23 18.45 -16.32
CA GLY A 134 19.12 17.31 -16.60
C GLY A 134 18.88 16.07 -15.72
N ASN A 135 17.89 16.10 -14.84
CA ASN A 135 17.56 15.02 -13.93
C ASN A 135 16.19 14.41 -14.24
N LYS A 136 16.07 13.09 -14.08
CA LYS A 136 14.78 12.39 -14.17
C LYS A 136 13.98 12.61 -12.89
N LYS A 137 12.75 13.10 -13.03
CA LYS A 137 11.81 13.30 -11.93
C LYS A 137 10.52 12.53 -12.15
N ILE A 138 9.96 12.03 -11.06
CA ILE A 138 8.61 11.46 -11.02
C ILE A 138 7.65 12.61 -10.73
N LYS A 139 6.80 12.94 -11.70
CA LYS A 139 5.73 13.92 -11.55
C LYS A 139 4.41 13.21 -11.30
N THR A 140 3.83 13.42 -10.13
CA THR A 140 2.53 12.88 -9.74
C THR A 140 1.49 14.00 -9.70
N GLN A 141 0.38 13.81 -10.41
CA GLN A 141 -0.75 14.72 -10.43
C GLN A 141 -1.96 14.02 -9.83
N VAL A 142 -2.58 14.65 -8.83
CA VAL A 142 -3.80 14.17 -8.17
C VAL A 142 -4.86 15.27 -8.26
N ARG A 143 -5.88 15.06 -9.07
CA ARG A 143 -7.09 15.88 -9.10
C ARG A 143 -8.00 15.46 -7.95
N TYR A 144 -8.50 16.42 -7.21
CA TYR A 144 -9.50 16.24 -6.15
C TYR A 144 -10.57 17.34 -6.27
N GLY A 145 -11.78 16.93 -6.65
CA GLY A 145 -12.82 17.88 -7.07
C GLY A 145 -12.38 18.71 -8.28
N THR A 146 -12.31 20.02 -8.11
CA THR A 146 -11.86 21.00 -9.13
C THR A 146 -10.38 21.40 -8.99
N LYS A 147 -9.71 20.98 -7.92
CA LYS A 147 -8.32 21.32 -7.63
C LYS A 147 -7.38 20.20 -8.08
N VAL A 148 -6.09 20.52 -8.25
CA VAL A 148 -5.03 19.58 -8.62
C VAL A 148 -3.83 19.77 -7.68
N LEU A 149 -3.39 18.69 -7.06
CA LEU A 149 -2.11 18.60 -6.35
C LEU A 149 -1.08 18.06 -7.35
N GLU A 150 0.01 18.80 -7.53
CA GLU A 150 1.13 18.37 -8.35
C GLU A 150 2.38 18.28 -7.47
N MET A 151 3.03 17.12 -7.51
CA MET A 151 4.26 16.86 -6.80
C MET A 151 5.32 16.33 -7.77
N LYS A 152 6.56 16.75 -7.59
CA LYS A 152 7.71 16.29 -8.37
C LYS A 152 8.75 15.73 -7.41
N PHE A 153 9.28 14.56 -7.72
CA PHE A 153 10.28 13.87 -6.92
C PHE A 153 11.48 13.53 -7.75
N ASP A 154 12.68 13.86 -7.28
CA ASP A 154 13.91 13.41 -7.93
C ASP A 154 14.01 11.88 -7.78
N LEU A 155 14.23 11.20 -8.90
CA LEU A 155 14.34 9.74 -8.90
C LEU A 155 15.51 9.26 -8.03
N GLN A 156 16.62 10.01 -8.03
CA GLN A 156 17.80 9.70 -7.25
C GLN A 156 17.50 9.65 -5.74
N ARG A 157 16.68 10.58 -5.23
CA ARG A 157 16.23 10.59 -3.83
C ARG A 157 15.45 9.33 -3.44
N ILE A 158 14.66 8.79 -4.38
CA ILE A 158 13.94 7.52 -4.17
C ILE A 158 14.90 6.34 -4.11
N ILE A 159 15.89 6.30 -5.01
CA ILE A 159 16.92 5.25 -5.04
C ILE A 159 17.73 5.26 -3.74
N GLU A 160 18.17 6.43 -3.27
CA GLU A 160 18.90 6.59 -2.00
C GLU A 160 18.10 6.09 -0.80
N ARG A 161 16.81 6.46 -0.70
CA ARG A 161 15.93 5.99 0.39
C ARG A 161 15.71 4.48 0.33
N LYS A 162 15.68 3.88 -0.86
CA LYS A 162 15.61 2.42 -1.01
C LYS A 162 16.89 1.75 -0.51
N THR A 163 18.06 2.29 -0.83
CA THR A 163 19.34 1.77 -0.33
C THR A 163 19.38 1.78 1.20
N ILE A 164 18.89 2.87 1.83
CA ILE A 164 18.75 2.95 3.29
C ILE A 164 17.77 1.89 3.82
N LEU A 165 16.61 1.70 3.19
CA LEU A 165 15.66 0.65 3.55
C LEU A 165 16.30 -0.74 3.51
N GLU A 166 17.08 -1.04 2.48
CA GLU A 166 17.78 -2.32 2.32
C GLU A 166 18.84 -2.53 3.41
N ALA A 167 19.61 -1.48 3.75
CA ALA A 167 20.58 -1.52 4.84
C ALA A 167 19.92 -1.78 6.21
N ILE A 168 18.78 -1.14 6.47
CA ILE A 168 17.99 -1.34 7.70
C ILE A 168 17.42 -2.76 7.73
N THR A 169 16.74 -3.20 6.68
CA THR A 169 16.02 -4.48 6.66
C THR A 169 16.96 -5.69 6.82
N LYS A 170 18.17 -5.64 6.25
CA LYS A 170 19.23 -6.66 6.47
C LYS A 170 19.60 -6.85 7.95
N HIS A 171 19.31 -5.87 8.80
CA HIS A 171 19.66 -5.85 10.23
C HIS A 171 18.46 -5.66 11.17
N LEU A 172 17.24 -5.55 10.64
CA LEU A 172 16.02 -5.37 11.41
C LEU A 172 15.58 -6.71 11.99
N ASP A 173 15.42 -6.81 13.30
CA ASP A 173 14.96 -8.03 13.95
C ASP A 173 13.51 -8.36 13.56
N ILE A 174 13.28 -9.60 13.12
CA ILE A 174 11.96 -10.10 12.71
C ILE A 174 10.94 -10.12 13.84
N SER A 175 11.38 -10.11 15.10
CA SER A 175 10.54 -10.06 16.29
C SER A 175 10.12 -8.65 16.69
N ASN A 176 10.60 -7.60 16.00
CA ASN A 176 10.04 -6.26 16.18
C ASN A 176 8.58 -6.29 15.72
N GLU A 177 7.67 -5.71 16.50
CA GLU A 177 6.27 -5.56 16.11
C GLU A 177 5.95 -4.09 15.82
N ARG A 178 6.30 -3.19 16.74
CA ARG A 178 6.00 -1.75 16.64
C ARG A 178 7.27 -0.96 16.33
N ILE A 179 7.26 -0.24 15.21
CA ILE A 179 8.39 0.57 14.73
C ILE A 179 7.97 2.03 14.69
N LEU A 180 8.83 2.90 15.22
CA LEU A 180 8.70 4.34 15.04
C LEU A 180 9.75 4.83 14.04
N GLU A 181 9.32 5.45 12.94
CA GLU A 181 10.21 6.25 12.09
C GLU A 181 10.08 7.73 12.42
N ILE A 182 11.21 8.40 12.60
CA ILE A 182 11.32 9.83 12.86
C ILE A 182 11.97 10.48 11.63
N GLU A 183 11.34 11.54 11.13
CA GLU A 183 11.67 12.24 9.88
C GLU A 183 11.57 11.31 8.66
N PHE A 184 10.36 10.77 8.46
CA PHE A 184 10.11 9.77 7.42
C PHE A 184 10.33 10.26 5.99
N GLY A 185 10.34 11.58 5.76
CA GLY A 185 10.61 12.17 4.46
C GLY A 185 9.68 11.67 3.36
N THR A 186 10.22 10.92 2.39
CA THR A 186 9.41 10.31 1.33
C THR A 186 8.38 9.29 1.83
N GLY A 187 8.49 8.82 3.08
CA GLY A 187 7.73 7.73 3.70
C GLY A 187 7.99 6.36 3.13
N LEU A 188 8.98 6.24 2.23
CA LEU A 188 9.33 4.99 1.57
C LEU A 188 9.68 3.90 2.58
N ILE A 189 10.45 4.23 3.62
CA ILE A 189 10.84 3.26 4.65
C ILE A 189 9.59 2.82 5.43
N SER A 190 8.81 3.77 5.95
CA SER A 190 7.63 3.48 6.77
C SER A 190 6.63 2.58 6.04
N LYS A 191 6.31 2.94 4.78
CA LYS A 191 5.36 2.21 3.94
C LYS A 191 5.79 0.77 3.74
N ASN A 192 7.06 0.54 3.41
CA ASN A 192 7.54 -0.80 3.10
C ASN A 192 7.70 -1.67 4.34
N LEU A 193 8.18 -1.11 5.46
CA LEU A 193 8.18 -1.83 6.73
C LEU A 193 6.75 -2.24 7.13
N ASN A 194 5.75 -1.40 6.87
CA ASN A 194 4.36 -1.81 7.10
C ASN A 194 3.93 -2.98 6.19
N PHE A 195 4.27 -2.95 4.90
CA PHE A 195 4.01 -4.06 3.99
C PHE A 195 4.79 -5.34 4.36
N TYR A 196 5.91 -5.22 5.06
CA TYR A 196 6.68 -6.34 5.59
C TYR A 196 6.07 -6.97 6.86
N GLY A 197 4.97 -6.38 7.38
CA GLY A 197 4.20 -6.90 8.50
C GLY A 197 4.51 -6.24 9.84
N PHE A 198 5.23 -5.10 9.84
CA PHE A 198 5.47 -4.30 11.03
C PHE A 198 4.35 -3.25 11.24
N ASP A 199 3.97 -3.01 12.49
CA ASP A 199 3.13 -1.86 12.86
C ASP A 199 4.02 -0.61 12.88
N VAL A 200 3.82 0.30 11.93
CA VAL A 200 4.72 1.44 11.74
C VAL A 200 3.99 2.73 12.02
N THR A 201 4.53 3.49 12.98
CA THR A 201 4.20 4.89 13.19
C THR A 201 5.34 5.75 12.65
N ALA A 202 5.01 6.79 11.92
CA ALA A 202 5.97 7.67 11.25
C ALA A 202 5.63 9.12 11.56
N ILE A 203 6.62 9.87 12.02
CA ILE A 203 6.47 11.29 12.37
C ILE A 203 7.42 12.14 11.54
N ASP A 204 6.96 13.28 11.02
CA ASP A 204 7.81 14.26 10.32
C ASP A 204 7.36 15.67 10.67
N SER A 205 8.36 16.53 10.92
CA SER A 205 8.14 17.93 11.27
C SER A 205 7.67 18.77 10.08
N ARG A 206 7.83 18.30 8.84
CA ARG A 206 7.51 19.03 7.61
C ARG A 206 6.13 18.64 7.10
N LYS A 207 5.25 19.63 6.94
CA LYS A 207 3.95 19.44 6.27
C LYS A 207 4.10 18.93 4.83
N LEU A 208 5.19 19.30 4.15
CA LEU A 208 5.48 18.86 2.78
C LEU A 208 5.63 17.33 2.69
N ALA A 209 6.30 16.70 3.67
CA ALA A 209 6.51 15.25 3.70
C ALA A 209 5.16 14.51 3.69
N LEU A 210 4.20 14.98 4.50
CA LEU A 210 2.84 14.45 4.52
C LEU A 210 2.13 14.59 3.16
N LEU A 211 2.23 15.74 2.48
CA LEU A 211 1.67 15.92 1.13
C LEU A 211 2.30 14.96 0.12
N GLU A 212 3.61 14.67 0.25
CA GLU A 212 4.26 13.65 -0.58
C GLU A 212 3.60 12.28 -0.39
N ILE A 213 3.35 11.86 0.86
CA ILE A 213 2.67 10.59 1.15
C ILE A 213 1.30 10.56 0.52
N ILE A 214 0.50 11.60 0.74
CA ILE A 214 -0.85 11.68 0.20
C ILE A 214 -0.83 11.54 -1.33
N SER A 215 0.10 12.21 -2.00
CA SER A 215 0.23 12.13 -3.47
C SER A 215 0.62 10.73 -3.97
N LYS A 216 1.33 9.93 -3.16
CA LYS A 216 1.81 8.58 -3.52
C LYS A 216 0.85 7.47 -3.09
N GLU A 217 0.01 7.72 -2.08
CA GLU A 217 -0.83 6.69 -1.46
C GLU A 217 -2.33 6.90 -1.61
N TRP A 218 -2.81 8.05 -2.12
CA TRP A 218 -4.26 8.31 -2.25
C TRP A 218 -5.01 7.17 -2.94
N GLN A 219 -4.44 6.58 -4.00
CA GLN A 219 -5.06 5.50 -4.74
C GLN A 219 -5.15 4.21 -3.91
N ASP A 220 -4.04 3.76 -3.32
CA ASP A 220 -4.06 2.59 -2.43
C ASP A 220 -5.02 2.84 -1.26
N ASN A 221 -5.04 4.04 -0.70
CA ASN A 221 -5.81 4.36 0.50
C ASN A 221 -7.31 4.48 0.27
N LEU A 222 -7.75 4.99 -0.89
CA LEU A 222 -9.16 5.11 -1.26
C LEU A 222 -9.73 3.82 -1.89
N PHE A 223 -8.92 3.04 -2.59
CA PHE A 223 -9.38 1.84 -3.29
C PHE A 223 -9.19 0.56 -2.46
N ASN A 224 -8.29 0.58 -1.46
CA ASN A 224 -8.08 -0.51 -0.52
C ASN A 224 -8.09 0.03 0.93
N PRO A 225 -9.19 0.66 1.38
CA PRO A 225 -9.23 1.34 2.68
C PRO A 225 -9.09 0.39 3.88
N ARG A 226 -9.30 -0.92 3.70
CA ARG A 226 -9.12 -1.97 4.72
C ARG A 226 -7.67 -2.42 4.91
N GLN A 227 -6.78 -2.06 4.00
CA GLN A 227 -5.39 -2.51 4.06
C GLN A 227 -4.68 -1.89 5.27
N SER A 228 -3.79 -2.65 5.91
CA SER A 228 -2.83 -2.11 6.89
C SER A 228 -1.97 -1.03 6.24
N LYS A 229 -1.75 0.07 6.97
CA LYS A 229 -0.98 1.23 6.48
C LYS A 229 -0.06 1.71 7.59
N ALA A 230 1.07 2.28 7.19
CA ALA A 230 1.89 3.06 8.11
C ALA A 230 1.10 4.31 8.54
N GLN A 231 1.21 4.65 9.83
CA GLN A 231 0.53 5.80 10.41
C GLN A 231 1.44 7.02 10.28
N PHE A 232 1.04 8.00 9.47
CA PHE A 232 1.84 9.21 9.25
C PHE A 232 1.27 10.39 10.02
N TYR A 233 2.09 11.01 10.85
CA TYR A 233 1.73 12.21 11.61
C TYR A 233 2.66 13.37 11.27
N HIS A 234 2.06 14.51 10.95
CA HIS A 234 2.77 15.78 10.89
C HIS A 234 2.82 16.40 12.29
N ASN A 235 3.99 16.39 12.92
CA ASN A 235 4.20 17.02 14.20
C ASN A 235 5.67 17.40 14.38
N LYS A 236 5.95 18.59 14.90
CA LYS A 236 7.31 18.92 15.33
C LYS A 236 7.61 18.08 16.56
N LEU A 237 8.63 17.22 16.47
CA LEU A 237 9.07 16.42 17.61
C LEU A 237 9.70 17.34 18.65
N GLU A 238 8.88 17.89 19.56
CA GLU A 238 9.43 18.61 20.70
C GLU A 238 10.12 17.62 21.64
N VAL A 239 11.23 18.07 22.22
CA VAL A 239 12.08 17.30 23.13
C VAL A 239 11.29 16.59 24.24
N LYS A 240 10.24 17.24 24.77
CA LYS A 240 9.35 16.68 25.81
C LYS A 240 8.45 15.54 25.32
N HIS A 241 8.18 15.45 24.02
CA HIS A 241 7.34 14.39 23.43
C HIS A 241 8.11 13.09 23.21
N VAL A 242 9.44 13.16 23.00
CA VAL A 242 10.32 11.99 22.97
C VAL A 242 10.24 11.22 24.30
N ALA A 243 10.01 11.95 25.39
CA ALA A 243 9.80 11.39 26.73
C ALA A 243 8.46 10.66 26.94
N LEU A 244 7.68 10.41 25.88
CA LEU A 244 6.46 9.60 25.91
C LEU A 244 6.55 8.33 25.02
N LEU A 245 7.68 8.08 24.35
CA LEU A 245 7.85 7.02 23.34
C LEU A 245 8.04 5.59 23.87
N SER A 246 7.52 5.23 25.06
CA SER A 246 7.88 3.98 25.78
C SER A 246 7.43 2.66 25.13
N ASP A 247 6.78 2.69 23.97
CA ASP A 247 6.05 1.52 23.44
C ASP A 247 6.66 0.85 22.21
N TYR A 248 7.71 1.41 21.59
CA TYR A 248 8.26 0.92 20.33
C TYR A 248 9.39 -0.10 20.51
N ASP A 249 9.35 -1.15 19.70
CA ASP A 249 10.37 -2.19 19.62
C ASP A 249 11.63 -1.67 18.92
N ALA A 250 11.43 -0.99 17.79
CA ALA A 250 12.49 -0.33 17.07
C ALA A 250 12.20 1.15 16.79
N ILE A 251 13.25 1.96 16.76
CA ILE A 251 13.19 3.38 16.37
C ILE A 251 14.15 3.60 15.21
N ILE A 252 13.68 4.24 14.15
CA ILE A 252 14.47 4.57 12.97
C ILE A 252 14.52 6.09 12.84
N LEU A 253 15.70 6.67 13.04
CA LEU A 253 15.99 8.08 12.85
C LEU A 253 16.93 8.22 11.66
N VAL A 254 16.36 8.50 10.50
CA VAL A 254 17.07 8.60 9.21
C VAL A 254 16.65 9.88 8.48
N PRO A 255 17.01 11.07 9.02
CA PRO A 255 16.66 12.34 8.41
C PRO A 255 17.19 12.43 6.99
N GLU A 256 16.45 13.10 6.10
CA GLU A 256 16.83 13.20 4.68
C GLU A 256 18.04 14.09 4.43
N SER A 257 18.24 15.12 5.25
CA SER A 257 19.31 16.10 5.06
C SER A 257 19.98 16.50 6.36
N GLU A 258 21.21 17.01 6.23
CA GLU A 258 21.98 17.59 7.32
C GLU A 258 21.28 18.77 8.00
N ALA A 259 20.45 19.51 7.27
CA ALA A 259 19.67 20.63 7.80
C ALA A 259 18.81 20.24 9.00
N TRP A 260 18.38 18.97 9.08
CA TRP A 260 17.67 18.48 10.26
C TRP A 260 18.54 18.47 11.53
N TYR A 261 19.83 18.16 11.41
CA TYR A 261 20.79 18.20 12.53
C TYR A 261 21.22 19.62 12.90
N GLU A 262 21.07 20.57 11.97
CA GLU A 262 21.48 21.97 12.15
C GLU A 262 20.41 22.81 12.84
N GLN A 263 19.15 22.36 12.83
CA GLN A 263 18.05 23.09 13.47
C GLN A 263 18.04 22.96 15.01
N TYR A 264 18.82 22.03 15.57
CA TYR A 264 18.94 21.81 17.01
C TYR A 264 20.30 22.30 17.48
N ASP A 265 20.33 22.87 18.69
CA ASP A 265 21.60 23.02 19.38
C ASP A 265 22.16 21.66 19.83
N GLN A 266 23.41 21.66 20.26
CA GLN A 266 24.11 20.44 20.63
C GLN A 266 23.47 19.74 21.84
N GLU A 267 22.97 20.49 22.83
CA GLU A 267 22.35 19.92 24.02
C GLU A 267 20.99 19.28 23.70
N GLU A 268 20.17 19.96 22.89
CA GLU A 268 18.88 19.45 22.42
C GLU A 268 19.03 18.15 21.62
N LEU A 269 19.96 18.14 20.66
CA LEU A 269 20.24 16.96 19.83
C LEU A 269 20.71 15.80 20.71
N PHE A 270 21.63 16.06 21.64
CA PHE A 270 22.20 15.05 22.53
C PHE A 270 21.13 14.46 23.45
N TYR A 271 20.26 15.30 24.00
CA TYR A 271 19.16 14.87 24.84
C TYR A 271 18.13 14.04 24.06
N MET A 272 17.78 14.43 22.83
CA MET A 272 16.86 13.66 21.98
C MET A 272 17.42 12.26 21.71
N ILE A 273 18.69 12.18 21.31
CA ILE A 273 19.38 10.92 21.01
C ILE A 273 19.49 10.04 22.25
N GLU A 274 19.81 10.61 23.41
CA GLU A 274 19.82 9.90 24.69
C GLU A 274 18.44 9.31 25.03
N ASN A 275 17.36 10.05 24.81
CA ASN A 275 16.01 9.53 25.03
C ASN A 275 15.66 8.40 24.08
N ILE A 276 16.05 8.48 22.80
CA ILE A 276 15.87 7.38 21.83
C ILE A 276 16.61 6.13 22.32
N ILE A 277 17.89 6.27 22.69
CA ILE A 277 18.72 5.17 23.19
C ILE A 277 18.11 4.56 24.45
N ASN A 278 17.65 5.36 25.41
CA ASN A 278 17.15 4.83 26.67
C ASN A 278 15.78 4.15 26.54
N ARG A 279 14.95 4.55 25.56
CA ARG A 279 13.54 4.14 25.48
C ARG A 279 13.27 3.05 24.46
N VAL A 280 14.15 2.88 23.47
CA VAL A 280 14.00 1.81 22.48
C VAL A 280 14.11 0.43 23.14
N LYS A 281 13.15 -0.47 22.89
CA LYS A 281 13.14 -1.79 23.55
C LYS A 281 14.15 -2.76 22.96
N LYS A 282 14.37 -2.73 21.64
CA LYS A 282 15.20 -3.73 20.94
C LYS A 282 16.30 -3.09 20.10
N GLN A 283 15.93 -2.24 19.13
CA GLN A 283 16.88 -1.72 18.14
C GLN A 283 16.63 -0.25 17.77
N ALA A 284 17.66 0.58 17.75
CA ALA A 284 17.59 1.90 17.12
C ALA A 284 18.54 1.99 15.92
N PHE A 285 18.07 2.61 14.84
CA PHE A 285 18.86 2.91 13.65
C PHE A 285 18.99 4.43 13.55
N ILE A 286 20.21 4.95 13.64
CA ILE A 286 20.48 6.38 13.58
C ILE A 286 21.42 6.67 12.42
N ARG A 287 20.93 7.37 11.38
CA ARG A 287 21.76 7.84 10.26
C ARG A 287 22.72 8.90 10.77
N ILE A 288 24.02 8.73 10.56
CA ILE A 288 25.00 9.79 10.73
C ILE A 288 25.40 10.26 9.33
N PRO A 289 25.40 11.58 9.07
CA PRO A 289 25.87 12.16 7.80
C PRO A 289 27.38 11.90 7.61
N ASP A 290 28.15 12.88 7.18
CA ASP A 290 29.59 12.71 6.95
C ASP A 290 30.40 12.60 8.26
N LEU A 291 30.89 11.40 8.60
CA LEU A 291 31.79 11.18 9.74
C LEU A 291 33.17 11.87 9.62
N ASN A 292 33.53 12.42 8.45
CA ASN A 292 34.71 13.26 8.31
C ASN A 292 34.54 14.66 8.90
N ILE A 293 33.30 15.06 9.19
CA ILE A 293 33.00 16.36 9.83
C ILE A 293 33.03 16.20 11.35
N ASP A 294 33.83 17.03 12.02
CA ASP A 294 34.07 16.95 13.48
C ASP A 294 32.78 16.94 14.32
N LYS A 295 31.77 17.73 13.92
CA LYS A 295 30.45 17.76 14.59
C LYS A 295 29.80 16.37 14.63
N TYR A 296 29.78 15.65 13.52
CA TYR A 296 29.13 14.34 13.43
C TYR A 296 29.98 13.24 14.06
N LYS A 297 31.31 13.38 14.04
CA LYS A 297 32.21 12.53 14.81
C LYS A 297 31.99 12.67 16.32
N GLN A 298 31.77 13.89 16.82
CA GLN A 298 31.40 14.11 18.21
C GLN A 298 30.03 13.49 18.56
N LEU A 299 29.07 13.58 17.64
CA LEU A 299 27.76 12.95 17.80
C LEU A 299 27.86 11.42 17.87
N GLU A 300 28.68 10.80 17.01
CA GLU A 300 28.96 9.35 17.07
C GLU A 300 29.56 8.96 18.43
N LEU A 301 30.59 9.68 18.90
CA LEU A 301 31.24 9.41 20.18
C LEU A 301 30.24 9.50 21.36
N LEU A 302 29.34 10.50 21.33
CA LEU A 302 28.28 10.60 22.32
C LEU A 302 27.33 9.40 22.26
N ILE A 303 26.87 9.01 21.06
CA ILE A 303 25.97 7.86 20.90
C ILE A 303 26.61 6.60 21.48
N LEU A 304 27.90 6.38 21.20
CA LEU A 304 28.67 5.27 21.76
C LEU A 304 28.73 5.32 23.29
N GLU A 305 29.00 6.49 23.88
CA GLU A 305 29.02 6.68 25.32
C GLU A 305 27.66 6.39 25.96
N LYS A 306 26.58 6.92 25.38
CA LYS A 306 25.20 6.79 25.90
C LYS A 306 24.68 5.36 25.74
N ALA A 307 24.94 4.72 24.60
CA ALA A 307 24.61 3.32 24.39
C ALA A 307 25.33 2.42 25.40
N ARG A 308 26.62 2.66 25.65
CA ARG A 308 27.39 1.94 26.68
C ARG A 308 26.79 2.11 28.08
N LYS A 309 26.39 3.32 28.46
CA LYS A 309 25.71 3.61 29.74
C LYS A 309 24.36 2.88 29.87
N ALA A 310 23.65 2.71 28.75
CA ALA A 310 22.40 1.98 28.67
C ALA A 310 22.56 0.46 28.49
N GLU A 311 23.79 -0.08 28.60
CA GLU A 311 24.12 -1.50 28.38
C GLU A 311 23.73 -2.01 26.97
N LYS A 312 23.81 -1.12 25.98
CA LYS A 312 23.53 -1.42 24.58
C LYS A 312 24.82 -1.43 23.76
N LYS A 313 24.84 -2.30 22.75
CA LYS A 313 25.92 -2.42 21.77
C LYS A 313 25.62 -1.54 20.57
N VAL A 314 26.67 -1.05 19.92
CA VAL A 314 26.57 -0.22 18.73
C VAL A 314 27.34 -0.90 17.60
N ARG A 315 26.74 -0.97 16.42
CA ARG A 315 27.35 -1.45 15.18
C ARG A 315 27.22 -0.39 14.10
N LEU A 316 28.28 -0.23 13.30
CA LEU A 316 28.27 0.61 12.11
C LEU A 316 27.75 -0.22 10.92
N ILE A 317 26.72 0.31 10.26
CA ILE A 317 26.15 -0.24 9.03
C ILE A 317 26.50 0.71 7.89
N ASN A 318 27.10 0.15 6.84
CA ASN A 318 27.30 0.86 5.59
C ASN A 318 25.97 0.94 4.85
N ILE A 319 25.61 2.14 4.39
CA ILE A 319 24.43 2.33 3.54
C ILE A 319 24.71 1.80 2.13
N HIS A 320 25.89 2.13 1.59
CA HIS A 320 26.34 1.67 0.28
C HIS A 320 27.31 0.50 0.42
N GLU A 321 27.22 -0.47 -0.51
CA GLU A 321 28.10 -1.66 -0.50
C GLU A 321 29.56 -1.31 -0.84
N GLU A 322 29.79 -0.21 -1.57
CA GLU A 322 31.12 0.35 -1.82
C GLU A 322 31.62 1.09 -0.56
N ASN A 323 32.72 0.60 0.01
CA ASN A 323 33.23 0.96 1.36
C ASN A 323 33.73 2.41 1.54
N GLU A 324 33.47 3.33 0.61
CA GLU A 324 34.05 4.69 0.62
C GLU A 324 33.12 5.79 1.17
N SER A 325 31.82 5.52 1.36
CA SER A 325 30.94 6.55 1.92
C SER A 325 31.21 6.74 3.42
N SER A 326 31.47 7.99 3.83
CA SER A 326 31.58 8.40 5.23
C SER A 326 30.23 8.47 5.95
N GLU A 327 29.13 8.34 5.20
CA GLU A 327 27.78 8.24 5.72
C GLU A 327 27.47 6.83 6.22
N LYS A 328 26.94 6.73 7.44
CA LYS A 328 26.72 5.44 8.13
C LYS A 328 25.39 5.41 8.86
N ILE A 329 24.92 4.21 9.19
CA ILE A 329 23.86 4.01 10.17
C ILE A 329 24.45 3.37 11.41
N LEU A 330 24.27 4.01 12.57
CA LEU A 330 24.56 3.41 13.86
C LEU A 330 23.36 2.56 14.29
N LEU A 331 23.55 1.24 14.32
CA LEU A 331 22.62 0.28 14.91
C LEU A 331 22.93 0.14 16.40
N ILE A 332 21.99 0.52 17.25
CA ILE A 332 22.06 0.36 18.70
C ILE A 332 21.13 -0.78 19.11
N GLU A 333 21.65 -1.79 19.80
CA GLU A 333 20.89 -2.99 20.15
C GLU A 333 21.26 -3.56 21.53
N ASN A 334 20.30 -4.22 22.18
CA ASN A 334 20.48 -4.84 23.50
C ASN A 334 20.88 -6.33 23.46
N LYS A 335 21.03 -6.95 22.28
CA LYS A 335 21.47 -8.36 22.11
C LYS A 335 22.29 -8.49 20.83
N GLU A 336 23.30 -9.38 20.83
CA GLU A 336 24.18 -9.63 19.66
C GLU A 336 23.58 -10.57 18.61
N GLU A 337 22.82 -11.58 19.03
CA GLU A 337 22.30 -12.59 18.11
C GLU A 337 20.79 -12.44 17.95
N ARG A 338 20.39 -12.13 16.71
CA ARG A 338 19.01 -11.87 16.30
C ARG A 338 18.74 -12.56 14.97
N LYS A 339 17.47 -12.93 14.74
CA LYS A 339 17.01 -13.32 13.40
C LYS A 339 16.57 -12.06 12.68
N TYR A 340 17.27 -11.72 11.62
CA TYR A 340 16.93 -10.53 10.83
C TYR A 340 15.81 -10.85 9.84
N PHE A 341 15.03 -9.82 9.53
CA PHE A 341 13.98 -9.89 8.54
C PHE A 341 14.57 -10.12 7.14
N SER A 342 13.92 -10.99 6.38
CA SER A 342 14.10 -11.10 4.94
C SER A 342 12.71 -11.20 4.32
N ILE A 343 12.58 -10.66 3.11
CA ILE A 343 11.34 -10.83 2.34
C ILE A 343 11.14 -12.34 2.13
N PRO A 344 9.97 -12.89 2.50
CA PRO A 344 9.72 -14.31 2.37
C PRO A 344 9.66 -14.72 0.89
N ILE A 345 10.21 -15.89 0.59
CA ILE A 345 10.31 -16.40 -0.79
C ILE A 345 9.31 -17.54 -0.98
N ALA A 346 8.57 -17.51 -2.09
CA ALA A 346 7.74 -18.64 -2.54
C ALA A 346 6.83 -19.23 -1.44
N LEU A 347 7.02 -20.49 -1.06
CA LEU A 347 6.18 -21.20 -0.09
C LEU A 347 6.43 -20.81 1.38
N GLU A 348 7.53 -20.12 1.69
CA GLU A 348 7.81 -19.59 3.04
C GLU A 348 6.79 -18.51 3.44
N THR A 349 6.18 -17.88 2.45
CA THR A 349 5.24 -16.75 2.58
C THR A 349 3.94 -17.11 3.29
N ILE A 350 3.54 -18.38 3.32
CA ILE A 350 2.22 -18.83 3.80
C ILE A 350 1.99 -18.48 5.26
N ASN A 351 3.07 -18.48 6.06
CA ASN A 351 3.02 -18.16 7.48
C ASN A 351 3.61 -16.77 7.79
N SER A 352 3.97 -16.00 6.76
CA SER A 352 4.57 -14.68 6.94
C SER A 352 3.49 -13.61 7.15
N LYS A 353 3.74 -12.69 8.09
CA LYS A 353 2.96 -11.47 8.25
C LYS A 353 3.16 -10.50 7.08
N SER A 354 4.26 -10.63 6.34
CA SER A 354 4.57 -9.79 5.17
C SER A 354 3.53 -9.98 4.07
N ASP A 355 3.01 -8.87 3.57
CA ASP A 355 2.21 -8.83 2.35
C ASP A 355 3.09 -8.85 1.10
N VAL A 356 4.34 -8.42 1.22
CA VAL A 356 5.33 -8.48 0.14
C VAL A 356 6.04 -9.82 0.15
N ILE A 357 6.21 -10.40 -1.03
CA ILE A 357 6.82 -11.70 -1.24
C ILE A 357 7.75 -11.64 -2.44
N GLU A 358 8.77 -12.47 -2.45
CA GLU A 358 9.55 -12.71 -3.66
C GLU A 358 9.11 -14.01 -4.32
N VAL A 359 8.87 -13.96 -5.63
CA VAL A 359 8.45 -15.11 -6.44
C VAL A 359 9.30 -15.23 -7.69
N GLU A 360 9.52 -16.47 -8.12
CA GLU A 360 10.12 -16.77 -9.41
C GLU A 360 9.12 -16.42 -10.54
N ILE A 361 9.59 -15.68 -11.54
CA ILE A 361 8.77 -15.30 -12.71
C ILE A 361 8.20 -16.54 -13.41
N GLU A 362 8.94 -17.64 -13.43
CA GLU A 362 8.49 -18.89 -14.05
C GLU A 362 7.26 -19.52 -13.39
N LYS A 363 6.97 -19.15 -12.14
CA LYS A 363 5.79 -19.59 -11.39
C LYS A 363 4.62 -18.63 -11.54
N CYS A 364 4.82 -17.50 -12.23
CA CYS A 364 3.77 -16.50 -12.40
C CYS A 364 2.82 -16.90 -13.53
N ARG A 365 1.53 -16.65 -13.32
CA ARG A 365 0.46 -16.83 -14.32
C ARG A 365 -0.44 -15.60 -14.32
N ASP A 366 -1.01 -15.27 -15.47
CA ASP A 366 -2.14 -14.34 -15.49
C ASP A 366 -3.43 -15.00 -14.97
N LYS A 367 -4.54 -14.25 -14.98
CA LYS A 367 -5.84 -14.80 -14.55
C LYS A 367 -6.37 -15.93 -15.43
N PHE A 368 -5.78 -16.23 -16.59
CA PHE A 368 -6.22 -17.26 -17.53
C PHE A 368 -5.14 -18.30 -17.84
N ALA A 369 -4.17 -18.46 -16.93
CA ALA A 369 -3.08 -19.44 -17.01
C ALA A 369 -2.13 -19.22 -18.21
N PHE A 370 -2.00 -18.01 -18.74
CA PHE A 370 -0.86 -17.64 -19.59
C PHE A 370 0.39 -17.49 -18.71
N GLY A 371 1.49 -18.09 -19.13
CA GLY A 371 2.76 -18.14 -18.43
C GLY A 371 3.68 -16.97 -18.78
N TYR A 372 4.43 -16.50 -17.78
CA TYR A 372 5.45 -15.46 -17.94
C TYR A 372 6.87 -16.03 -18.10
N GLU A 373 7.02 -17.36 -18.03
CA GLU A 373 8.29 -18.07 -18.23
C GLU A 373 8.79 -18.02 -19.68
N GLU A 374 10.10 -18.27 -19.85
CA GLU A 374 10.78 -18.37 -21.14
C GLU A 374 10.17 -19.45 -22.07
N HIS A 375 9.67 -20.53 -21.48
CA HIS A 375 9.06 -21.64 -22.24
C HIS A 375 7.54 -21.52 -22.40
N GLY A 376 6.92 -20.50 -21.84
CA GLY A 376 5.49 -20.24 -21.91
C GLY A 376 5.15 -19.26 -23.02
N TRP A 377 3.95 -18.70 -22.99
CA TRP A 377 3.57 -17.60 -23.85
C TRP A 377 2.57 -16.68 -23.16
N HIS A 378 2.78 -15.36 -23.27
CA HIS A 378 1.84 -14.36 -22.80
C HIS A 378 1.80 -13.19 -23.81
N PRO A 379 0.61 -12.70 -24.21
CA PRO A 379 0.47 -11.73 -25.29
C PRO A 379 1.23 -10.42 -25.03
N PHE A 380 1.23 -9.93 -23.79
CA PHE A 380 2.01 -8.74 -23.42
C PHE A 380 3.51 -8.97 -23.37
N VAL A 381 3.99 -10.17 -23.00
CA VAL A 381 5.41 -10.49 -23.02
C VAL A 381 5.89 -10.53 -24.46
N ALA A 382 5.11 -11.18 -25.33
CA ALA A 382 5.42 -11.25 -26.75
C ALA A 382 5.45 -9.85 -27.40
N LEU A 383 4.52 -8.96 -27.05
CA LEU A 383 4.58 -7.56 -27.49
C LEU A 383 5.82 -6.83 -26.95
N ALA A 384 6.13 -6.99 -25.67
CA ALA A 384 7.29 -6.34 -25.06
C ALA A 384 8.61 -6.78 -25.72
N GLN A 385 8.75 -8.08 -26.00
CA GLN A 385 9.88 -8.64 -26.75
C GLN A 385 9.92 -8.11 -28.19
N GLU A 386 8.78 -8.13 -28.89
CA GLU A 386 8.67 -7.60 -30.26
C GLU A 386 9.09 -6.12 -30.33
N TYR A 387 8.68 -5.31 -29.37
CA TYR A 387 9.07 -3.89 -29.26
C TYR A 387 10.57 -3.71 -29.01
N LEU A 388 11.17 -4.54 -28.15
CA LEU A 388 12.60 -4.45 -27.84
C LEU A 388 13.49 -4.91 -29.00
N GLU A 389 12.96 -5.72 -29.92
CA GLU A 389 13.67 -6.23 -31.09
C GLU A 389 13.46 -5.38 -32.35
N LYS A 390 12.25 -4.85 -32.58
CA LYS A 390 11.87 -4.12 -33.80
C LYS A 390 11.89 -2.61 -33.59
N GLU A 391 12.65 -1.90 -34.42
CA GLU A 391 12.58 -0.44 -34.47
C GLU A 391 11.23 0.04 -35.05
N ASN A 392 10.67 1.10 -34.45
CA ASN A 392 9.45 1.79 -34.92
C ASN A 392 8.18 0.90 -35.03
N LEU A 393 8.06 -0.12 -34.18
CA LEU A 393 6.86 -0.97 -34.12
C LEU A 393 5.58 -0.13 -33.95
N THR A 394 4.57 -0.41 -34.78
CA THR A 394 3.22 0.18 -34.66
C THR A 394 2.23 -0.80 -34.04
N TYR A 395 1.11 -0.29 -33.51
CA TYR A 395 0.06 -1.17 -32.99
C TYR A 395 -0.53 -2.05 -34.08
N GLU A 396 -0.75 -1.49 -35.27
CA GLU A 396 -1.34 -2.17 -36.43
C GLU A 396 -0.54 -3.41 -36.87
N GLU A 397 0.78 -3.38 -36.71
CA GLU A 397 1.69 -4.47 -37.09
C GLU A 397 2.02 -5.41 -35.92
N SER A 398 1.53 -5.10 -34.72
CA SER A 398 1.94 -5.78 -33.50
C SER A 398 1.29 -7.15 -33.31
N ILE A 399 2.02 -8.04 -32.65
CA ILE A 399 1.48 -9.35 -32.23
C ILE A 399 0.29 -9.21 -31.29
N LEU A 400 0.20 -8.11 -30.52
CA LEU A 400 -0.94 -7.83 -29.65
C LEU A 400 -2.23 -7.61 -30.45
N LYS A 401 -2.15 -6.84 -31.54
CA LYS A 401 -3.29 -6.61 -32.44
C LYS A 401 -3.79 -7.94 -33.02
N MET A 402 -2.86 -8.75 -33.54
CA MET A 402 -3.18 -10.09 -34.06
C MET A 402 -3.80 -10.98 -32.98
N TYR A 403 -3.29 -10.95 -31.76
CA TYR A 403 -3.84 -11.71 -30.64
C TYR A 403 -5.28 -11.33 -30.33
N TYR A 404 -5.59 -10.04 -30.19
CA TYR A 404 -6.97 -9.61 -29.92
C TYR A 404 -7.93 -9.95 -31.05
N GLU A 405 -7.48 -9.97 -32.30
CA GLU A 405 -8.33 -10.38 -33.43
C GLU A 405 -8.60 -11.88 -33.44
N LYS A 406 -7.60 -12.70 -33.12
CA LYS A 406 -7.69 -14.16 -33.25
C LYS A 406 -8.20 -14.88 -31.99
N PHE A 407 -8.01 -14.30 -30.80
CA PHE A 407 -8.43 -14.91 -29.54
C PHE A 407 -9.60 -14.16 -28.92
N GLN A 408 -10.81 -14.68 -29.16
CA GLN A 408 -12.09 -14.11 -28.72
C GLN A 408 -12.96 -15.17 -28.01
N PRO A 409 -12.53 -15.69 -26.85
CA PRO A 409 -13.26 -16.71 -26.13
C PRO A 409 -14.66 -16.21 -25.72
N GLN A 410 -15.66 -17.09 -25.80
CA GLN A 410 -17.05 -16.77 -25.45
C GLN A 410 -17.44 -17.20 -24.03
N ASN A 411 -16.63 -18.04 -23.39
CA ASN A 411 -16.85 -18.55 -22.04
C ASN A 411 -15.51 -18.93 -21.38
N LEU A 412 -15.58 -19.21 -20.09
CA LEU A 412 -14.39 -19.56 -19.30
C LEU A 412 -13.70 -20.84 -19.81
N GLN A 413 -14.45 -21.80 -20.38
CA GLN A 413 -13.83 -22.98 -20.99
C GLN A 413 -12.94 -22.59 -22.18
N GLN A 414 -13.41 -21.78 -23.11
CA GLN A 414 -12.62 -21.39 -24.29
C GLN A 414 -11.40 -20.52 -23.91
N ALA A 415 -11.53 -19.75 -22.83
CA ALA A 415 -10.44 -18.94 -22.30
C ALA A 415 -9.32 -19.80 -21.71
N LEU A 416 -9.66 -20.88 -20.98
CA LEU A 416 -8.69 -21.74 -20.30
C LEU A 416 -8.24 -22.95 -21.13
N LEU A 417 -9.09 -23.49 -22.00
CA LEU A 417 -8.94 -24.81 -22.61
C LEU A 417 -9.08 -24.82 -24.13
N ASP A 418 -8.67 -25.94 -24.73
CA ASP A 418 -9.10 -26.33 -26.07
C ASP A 418 -10.60 -26.68 -26.11
N PRO A 419 -11.41 -26.04 -26.99
CA PRO A 419 -12.78 -26.47 -27.27
C PRO A 419 -12.91 -27.96 -27.63
N LYS A 420 -11.85 -28.61 -28.13
CA LYS A 420 -11.82 -30.05 -28.43
C LYS A 420 -11.80 -30.94 -27.18
N HIS A 421 -11.49 -30.40 -26.01
CA HIS A 421 -11.64 -31.13 -24.75
C HIS A 421 -13.13 -31.25 -24.38
N SER A 422 -13.50 -32.37 -23.75
CA SER A 422 -14.89 -32.63 -23.33
C SER A 422 -15.46 -31.42 -22.58
N PRO A 423 -16.68 -30.96 -22.91
CA PRO A 423 -17.26 -29.78 -22.30
C PRO A 423 -17.34 -29.92 -20.78
N LEU A 424 -16.83 -28.93 -20.05
CA LEU A 424 -16.81 -28.89 -18.59
C LEU A 424 -17.90 -27.93 -18.09
N ASN A 425 -18.90 -28.46 -17.41
CA ASN A 425 -19.95 -27.68 -16.75
C ASN A 425 -19.45 -27.25 -15.35
N PRO A 426 -19.63 -25.98 -14.92
CA PRO A 426 -20.37 -24.89 -15.57
C PRO A 426 -19.58 -23.97 -16.50
N ILE A 427 -18.26 -24.16 -16.65
CA ILE A 427 -17.41 -23.21 -17.40
C ILE A 427 -17.72 -23.13 -18.90
N ASN A 428 -18.47 -24.11 -19.44
CA ASN A 428 -18.97 -24.08 -20.81
C ASN A 428 -20.25 -23.23 -21.01
N LYS A 429 -20.88 -22.75 -19.93
CA LYS A 429 -22.16 -22.00 -19.98
C LYS A 429 -22.02 -20.48 -19.98
N GLY A 430 -20.80 -19.96 -19.84
CA GLY A 430 -20.53 -18.52 -19.76
C GLY A 430 -19.33 -18.22 -18.88
N TRP A 431 -19.39 -17.09 -18.19
CA TRP A 431 -18.35 -16.56 -17.33
C TRP A 431 -18.78 -16.70 -15.88
N ILE A 432 -18.04 -17.51 -15.14
CA ILE A 432 -18.30 -17.81 -13.74
C ILE A 432 -17.00 -17.57 -12.97
N GLY A 433 -17.07 -17.04 -11.75
CA GLY A 433 -15.89 -16.82 -10.90
C GLY A 433 -15.16 -18.13 -10.61
N TYR A 434 -13.88 -18.07 -10.24
CA TYR A 434 -13.10 -19.29 -9.96
C TYR A 434 -13.66 -20.10 -8.80
N PRO A 435 -13.36 -21.41 -8.72
CA PRO A 435 -13.86 -22.27 -7.65
C PRO A 435 -13.58 -21.74 -6.23
N TRP A 436 -12.43 -21.07 -6.05
CA TRP A 436 -11.93 -20.55 -4.78
C TRP A 436 -12.22 -19.07 -4.51
N THR A 437 -12.81 -18.32 -5.45
CA THR A 437 -13.12 -16.89 -5.22
C THR A 437 -14.38 -16.71 -4.38
N TRP A 438 -14.37 -15.74 -3.48
CA TRP A 438 -15.53 -15.45 -2.63
C TRP A 438 -16.61 -14.67 -3.39
N ASN A 439 -17.86 -15.10 -3.31
CA ASN A 439 -19.01 -14.33 -3.78
C ASN A 439 -19.84 -13.93 -2.56
N THR A 440 -19.91 -12.61 -2.29
CA THR A 440 -20.62 -12.03 -1.14
C THR A 440 -22.10 -12.41 -1.05
N ARG A 441 -22.70 -12.90 -2.15
CA ARG A 441 -24.12 -13.24 -2.21
C ARG A 441 -24.44 -14.72 -2.09
N ASN A 442 -23.46 -15.62 -1.91
CA ASN A 442 -23.60 -17.10 -1.93
C ASN A 442 -24.31 -17.69 -3.18
N LYS A 443 -24.97 -16.89 -4.01
CA LYS A 443 -25.64 -17.29 -5.25
C LYS A 443 -24.60 -17.46 -6.35
N VAL A 444 -24.72 -18.55 -7.09
CA VAL A 444 -23.94 -18.81 -8.29
C VAL A 444 -24.36 -17.81 -9.35
N ILE A 445 -23.41 -17.02 -9.85
CA ILE A 445 -23.62 -16.05 -10.94
C ILE A 445 -22.83 -16.55 -12.15
N ILE A 446 -23.51 -16.68 -13.27
CA ILE A 446 -22.92 -17.03 -14.56
C ILE A 446 -23.29 -15.91 -15.54
N ASP A 447 -22.33 -15.07 -15.86
CA ASP A 447 -22.48 -13.98 -16.81
C ASP A 447 -22.38 -14.50 -18.24
N GLN A 448 -23.22 -13.96 -19.13
CA GLN A 448 -23.20 -14.33 -20.55
C GLN A 448 -22.05 -13.65 -21.31
N LYS A 449 -21.46 -12.59 -20.73
CA LYS A 449 -20.33 -11.86 -21.32
C LYS A 449 -19.29 -11.59 -20.24
N PHE A 450 -18.02 -11.66 -20.61
CA PHE A 450 -16.97 -11.16 -19.75
C PHE A 450 -16.97 -9.63 -19.81
N GLY A 451 -16.94 -8.98 -18.65
CA GLY A 451 -16.99 -7.53 -18.56
C GLY A 451 -15.77 -6.85 -19.18
N GLU A 452 -15.90 -5.56 -19.45
CA GLU A 452 -14.78 -4.71 -19.84
C GLU A 452 -13.82 -4.50 -18.66
N THR A 453 -12.51 -4.51 -18.95
CA THR A 453 -11.50 -4.11 -17.95
C THR A 453 -11.35 -2.60 -17.88
N ARG A 454 -11.57 -1.92 -19.01
CA ARG A 454 -11.62 -0.46 -19.17
C ARG A 454 -12.53 -0.15 -20.36
N PRO A 455 -13.08 1.07 -20.46
CA PRO A 455 -13.96 1.45 -21.57
C PRO A 455 -13.40 1.04 -22.93
N GLY A 456 -14.20 0.27 -23.68
CA GLY A 456 -13.87 -0.14 -25.06
C GLY A 456 -13.14 -1.48 -25.19
N GLY A 457 -12.88 -2.20 -24.09
CA GLY A 457 -12.30 -3.54 -24.21
C GLY A 457 -11.89 -4.28 -22.93
N ASN A 458 -11.29 -5.44 -23.18
CA ASN A 458 -10.73 -6.35 -22.19
C ASN A 458 -9.25 -6.62 -22.49
N HIS A 459 -8.38 -6.43 -21.51
CA HIS A 459 -6.94 -6.56 -21.74
C HIS A 459 -6.47 -8.03 -21.86
N PHE A 460 -7.31 -9.01 -21.48
CA PHE A 460 -6.94 -10.41 -21.52
C PHE A 460 -7.13 -11.04 -22.90
N PHE A 461 -8.13 -10.59 -23.67
CA PHE A 461 -8.48 -11.14 -24.97
C PHE A 461 -9.42 -10.19 -25.73
N GLY A 462 -9.61 -10.40 -27.03
CA GLY A 462 -10.49 -9.56 -27.84
C GLY A 462 -11.94 -10.06 -27.93
N PRO A 463 -12.77 -9.41 -28.75
CA PRO A 463 -12.44 -8.24 -29.57
C PRO A 463 -12.36 -6.97 -28.72
N ASN A 464 -11.50 -6.04 -29.15
CA ASN A 464 -11.30 -4.73 -28.50
C ASN A 464 -11.45 -3.61 -29.51
N SER A 465 -11.86 -2.42 -29.04
CA SER A 465 -11.83 -1.22 -29.87
C SER A 465 -10.39 -0.91 -30.31
N HIS A 466 -10.25 -0.20 -31.43
CA HIS A 466 -8.93 0.19 -31.94
C HIS A 466 -8.19 1.10 -30.94
N GLU A 467 -8.89 2.04 -30.33
CA GLU A 467 -8.35 2.94 -29.30
C GLU A 467 -7.91 2.18 -28.05
N PHE A 468 -8.71 1.21 -27.58
CA PHE A 468 -8.34 0.37 -26.43
C PHE A 468 -7.03 -0.37 -26.70
N GLY A 469 -6.92 -1.02 -27.85
CA GLY A 469 -5.71 -1.75 -28.20
C GLY A 469 -4.48 -0.87 -28.35
N LYS A 470 -4.61 0.34 -28.93
CA LYS A 470 -3.53 1.34 -28.98
C LYS A 470 -3.08 1.76 -27.58
N ASN A 471 -4.02 1.96 -26.67
CA ASN A 471 -3.71 2.33 -25.29
C ASN A 471 -2.97 1.20 -24.56
N GLU A 472 -3.37 -0.06 -24.73
CA GLU A 472 -2.64 -1.20 -24.14
C GLU A 472 -1.24 -1.36 -24.75
N PHE A 473 -1.10 -1.16 -26.06
CA PHE A 473 0.19 -1.15 -26.75
C PHE A 473 1.14 -0.09 -26.16
N GLN A 474 0.67 1.16 -26.03
CA GLN A 474 1.45 2.25 -25.43
C GLN A 474 1.82 1.98 -23.97
N ARG A 475 0.90 1.39 -23.18
CA ARG A 475 1.18 1.04 -21.77
C ARG A 475 2.34 0.05 -21.66
N ILE A 476 2.42 -0.96 -22.53
CA ILE A 476 3.55 -1.91 -22.52
C ILE A 476 4.85 -1.20 -22.84
N ILE A 477 4.89 -0.40 -23.90
CA ILE A 477 6.09 0.35 -24.32
C ILE A 477 6.59 1.26 -23.20
N ILE A 478 5.70 2.07 -22.60
CA ILE A 478 6.05 2.97 -21.50
C ILE A 478 6.66 2.18 -20.34
N ASN A 479 6.13 1.00 -20.01
CA ASN A 479 6.68 0.16 -18.95
C ASN A 479 8.05 -0.43 -19.33
N CYS A 480 8.26 -0.85 -20.57
CA CYS A 480 9.56 -1.31 -21.06
C CYS A 480 10.62 -0.21 -20.91
N GLU A 481 10.34 1.01 -21.40
CA GLU A 481 11.27 2.14 -21.29
C GLU A 481 11.53 2.54 -19.84
N LEU A 482 10.47 2.58 -19.03
CA LEU A 482 10.58 2.90 -17.62
C LEU A 482 11.50 1.91 -16.90
N ILE A 483 11.19 0.61 -16.97
CA ILE A 483 11.94 -0.43 -16.26
C ILE A 483 13.36 -0.55 -16.82
N LYS A 484 13.56 -0.39 -18.12
CA LYS A 484 14.90 -0.36 -18.73
C LYS A 484 15.74 0.79 -18.18
N SER A 485 15.12 1.94 -17.88
CA SER A 485 15.83 3.13 -17.43
C SER A 485 16.09 3.21 -15.92
N VAL A 486 15.23 2.63 -15.08
CA VAL A 486 15.32 2.77 -13.61
C VAL A 486 15.21 1.46 -12.83
N GLY A 487 15.00 0.33 -13.53
CA GLY A 487 14.70 -0.96 -12.93
C GLY A 487 13.30 -1.06 -12.31
N TYR A 488 13.04 -2.16 -11.61
CA TYR A 488 11.81 -2.35 -10.86
C TYR A 488 11.86 -1.65 -9.49
N GLN A 489 11.07 -0.57 -9.33
CA GLN A 489 11.05 0.26 -8.11
C GLN A 489 9.63 0.42 -7.55
N PRO A 490 8.92 -0.66 -7.18
CA PRO A 490 7.55 -0.57 -6.68
C PRO A 490 7.39 0.35 -5.47
N GLU A 491 8.46 0.55 -4.69
CA GLU A 491 8.51 1.44 -3.54
C GLU A 491 8.46 2.93 -3.91
N GLY A 492 8.86 3.27 -5.14
CA GLY A 492 9.03 4.64 -5.63
C GLY A 492 7.85 5.21 -6.41
N PHE A 493 6.89 4.37 -6.82
CA PHE A 493 5.80 4.75 -7.71
C PHE A 493 4.43 4.54 -7.07
N ALA A 494 3.46 5.40 -7.43
CA ALA A 494 2.10 5.33 -6.91
C ALA A 494 1.39 3.99 -7.20
N ASP A 495 1.70 3.37 -8.34
CA ASP A 495 1.13 2.07 -8.76
C ASP A 495 1.70 0.88 -7.96
N GLY A 496 2.68 1.10 -7.07
CA GLY A 496 3.10 0.15 -6.03
C GLY A 496 3.66 -1.18 -6.56
N TYR A 497 3.45 -2.25 -5.78
CA TYR A 497 3.86 -3.62 -6.13
C TYR A 497 2.94 -4.26 -7.17
N ILE A 498 3.50 -5.17 -7.98
CA ILE A 498 2.67 -6.13 -8.74
C ILE A 498 1.92 -6.97 -7.72
N SER A 499 0.60 -7.11 -7.89
CA SER A 499 -0.26 -7.77 -6.90
C SER A 499 -0.88 -9.05 -7.44
N GLY A 500 -1.13 -10.00 -6.54
CA GLY A 500 -1.66 -11.31 -6.90
C GLY A 500 -1.98 -12.19 -5.71
N TYR A 501 -2.28 -13.46 -5.98
CA TYR A 501 -2.51 -14.48 -4.96
C TYR A 501 -1.90 -15.82 -5.36
N MET A 502 -1.73 -16.73 -4.40
CA MET A 502 -1.01 -17.98 -4.64
C MET A 502 -1.94 -19.18 -4.80
N LEU A 503 -1.72 -20.00 -5.82
CA LEU A 503 -2.23 -21.37 -5.90
C LEU A 503 -1.14 -22.32 -5.42
N LYS A 504 -1.49 -23.30 -4.58
CA LYS A 504 -0.54 -24.20 -3.93
C LYS A 504 -0.93 -25.68 -4.05
N THR A 505 0.07 -26.50 -4.39
CA THR A 505 0.04 -27.96 -4.26
C THR A 505 0.99 -28.43 -3.14
N LYS A 506 1.28 -29.74 -3.03
CA LYS A 506 2.15 -30.28 -1.97
C LYS A 506 3.59 -29.77 -2.07
N GLY A 507 4.12 -29.50 -3.27
CA GLY A 507 5.52 -29.14 -3.47
C GLY A 507 5.74 -28.13 -4.60
N ASP A 508 4.69 -27.51 -5.11
CA ASP A 508 4.77 -26.52 -6.18
C ASP A 508 3.69 -25.45 -5.98
N TYR A 509 3.87 -24.30 -6.62
CA TYR A 509 2.95 -23.17 -6.50
C TYR A 509 2.86 -22.38 -7.81
N ARG A 510 1.81 -21.57 -7.94
CA ARG A 510 1.70 -20.53 -8.97
C ARG A 510 1.29 -19.21 -8.33
N PHE A 511 1.93 -18.12 -8.73
CA PHE A 511 1.51 -16.78 -8.35
C PHE A 511 0.62 -16.20 -9.44
N ILE A 512 -0.65 -15.97 -9.14
CA ILE A 512 -1.64 -15.44 -10.08
C ILE A 512 -1.61 -13.93 -10.03
N VAL A 513 -1.06 -13.33 -11.07
CA VAL A 513 -0.94 -11.89 -11.24
C VAL A 513 -2.33 -11.31 -11.50
N THR A 514 -2.79 -10.46 -10.60
CA THR A 514 -4.09 -9.79 -10.69
C THR A 514 -3.98 -8.33 -11.10
N GLU A 515 -2.88 -7.67 -10.73
CA GLU A 515 -2.62 -6.25 -11.02
C GLU A 515 -1.13 -6.05 -11.37
N GLY A 516 -0.84 -5.20 -12.36
CA GLY A 516 0.54 -4.94 -12.80
C GLY A 516 1.05 -5.83 -13.94
N GLN A 517 0.17 -6.43 -14.74
CA GLN A 517 0.53 -7.32 -15.86
C GLN A 517 1.41 -6.63 -16.92
N HIS A 518 1.23 -5.33 -17.16
CA HIS A 518 2.09 -4.56 -18.07
C HIS A 518 3.54 -4.50 -17.57
N ARG A 519 3.72 -4.26 -16.27
CA ARG A 519 5.03 -4.27 -15.61
C ARG A 519 5.65 -5.66 -15.62
N MET A 520 4.85 -6.68 -15.29
CA MET A 520 5.29 -8.07 -15.37
C MET A 520 5.86 -8.40 -16.75
N ALA A 521 5.12 -8.06 -17.81
CA ALA A 521 5.54 -8.32 -19.17
C ALA A 521 6.86 -7.63 -19.55
N ALA A 522 7.02 -6.36 -19.17
CA ALA A 522 8.25 -5.61 -19.38
C ALA A 522 9.44 -6.20 -18.58
N LEU A 523 9.24 -6.60 -17.32
CA LEU A 523 10.28 -7.24 -16.49
C LEU A 523 10.76 -8.56 -17.12
N VAL A 524 9.83 -9.38 -17.58
CA VAL A 524 10.14 -10.65 -18.26
C VAL A 524 10.95 -10.38 -19.54
N ALA A 525 10.51 -9.44 -20.36
CA ALA A 525 11.18 -9.09 -21.61
C ALA A 525 12.60 -8.51 -21.38
N LEU A 526 12.83 -7.86 -20.25
CA LEU A 526 14.13 -7.33 -19.82
C LEU A 526 14.99 -8.36 -19.05
N GLY A 527 14.54 -9.62 -18.94
CA GLY A 527 15.36 -10.73 -18.43
C GLY A 527 15.32 -10.95 -16.92
N TYR A 528 14.40 -10.31 -16.19
CA TYR A 528 14.24 -10.57 -14.75
C TYR A 528 13.85 -12.03 -14.51
N LYS A 529 14.36 -12.61 -13.41
CA LYS A 529 14.08 -14.02 -13.03
C LYS A 529 13.24 -14.14 -11.77
N THR A 530 13.38 -13.20 -10.85
CA THR A 530 12.56 -13.06 -9.64
C THR A 530 12.01 -11.66 -9.54
N ILE A 531 10.92 -11.52 -8.80
CA ILE A 531 10.23 -10.25 -8.59
C ILE A 531 9.64 -10.17 -7.18
N LYS A 532 9.64 -8.96 -6.63
CA LYS A 532 8.90 -8.65 -5.41
C LYS A 532 7.44 -8.33 -5.78
N CYS A 533 6.50 -9.07 -5.22
CA CYS A 533 5.07 -8.90 -5.43
C CYS A 533 4.37 -8.65 -4.08
N ARG A 534 3.11 -8.21 -4.13
CA ARG A 534 2.25 -8.07 -2.95
C ARG A 534 1.04 -8.98 -3.05
N PHE A 535 0.56 -9.52 -1.92
CA PHE A 535 -0.75 -10.16 -1.90
C PHE A 535 -1.86 -9.13 -2.13
N ILE A 536 -2.83 -9.47 -2.99
CA ILE A 536 -4.01 -8.63 -3.19
C ILE A 536 -4.87 -8.61 -1.90
N GLN A 537 -5.31 -7.41 -1.52
CA GLN A 537 -6.02 -7.16 -0.24
C GLN A 537 -7.53 -6.95 -0.47
N LYS A 538 -8.14 -7.79 -1.32
CA LYS A 538 -9.58 -7.78 -1.59
C LYS A 538 -10.20 -9.06 -1.08
N GLU A 539 -11.35 -8.96 -0.40
CA GLU A 539 -12.03 -10.11 0.23
C GLU A 539 -12.38 -11.24 -0.76
N GLU A 540 -12.56 -10.91 -2.04
CA GLU A 540 -12.86 -11.87 -3.10
C GLU A 540 -11.69 -12.81 -3.44
N TYR A 541 -10.45 -12.40 -3.16
CA TYR A 541 -9.24 -13.17 -3.46
C TYR A 541 -8.56 -13.64 -2.18
N PRO A 542 -8.48 -14.96 -1.93
CA PRO A 542 -7.71 -15.48 -0.81
C PRO A 542 -6.21 -15.27 -1.05
N ARG A 543 -5.41 -15.03 0.02
CA ARG A 543 -3.94 -14.97 -0.09
C ARG A 543 -3.35 -16.25 -0.70
N VAL A 544 -3.82 -17.40 -0.23
CA VAL A 544 -3.36 -18.73 -0.67
C VAL A 544 -4.55 -19.66 -0.88
N VAL A 545 -4.58 -20.32 -2.04
CA VAL A 545 -5.53 -21.37 -2.40
C VAL A 545 -4.78 -22.70 -2.42
N ASN A 546 -5.11 -23.58 -1.49
CA ASN A 546 -4.52 -24.91 -1.43
C ASN A 546 -5.46 -25.96 -2.01
N ILE A 547 -4.96 -26.79 -2.93
CA ILE A 547 -5.75 -27.86 -3.57
C ILE A 547 -6.33 -28.85 -2.55
N LYS A 548 -5.67 -29.06 -1.40
CA LYS A 548 -6.17 -29.94 -0.34
C LYS A 548 -7.49 -29.46 0.26
N ASP A 549 -7.75 -28.16 0.18
CA ASP A 549 -8.95 -27.52 0.70
C ASP A 549 -10.07 -27.42 -0.35
N SER A 550 -9.96 -28.13 -1.48
CA SER A 550 -10.92 -28.04 -2.60
C SER A 550 -12.37 -28.30 -2.21
N LYS A 551 -12.63 -29.13 -1.20
CA LYS A 551 -13.97 -29.38 -0.66
C LYS A 551 -14.58 -28.17 0.06
N ARG A 552 -13.74 -27.24 0.50
CA ARG A 552 -14.10 -26.06 1.29
C ARG A 552 -14.09 -24.78 0.47
N TRP A 553 -13.76 -24.85 -0.82
CA TRP A 553 -13.77 -23.68 -1.67
C TRP A 553 -15.20 -23.12 -1.82
N PRO A 554 -15.39 -21.78 -1.79
CA PRO A 554 -16.71 -21.18 -1.70
C PRO A 554 -17.69 -21.68 -2.77
N GLN A 555 -17.21 -21.78 -4.02
CA GLN A 555 -18.05 -22.20 -5.13
C GLN A 555 -18.17 -23.73 -5.28
N VAL A 556 -17.44 -24.50 -4.48
CA VAL A 556 -17.69 -25.94 -4.32
C VAL A 556 -18.75 -26.17 -3.24
N ILE A 557 -18.68 -25.42 -2.14
CA ILE A 557 -19.68 -25.48 -1.04
C ILE A 557 -21.07 -25.08 -1.54
N ASN A 558 -21.17 -24.00 -2.33
CA ASN A 558 -22.47 -23.53 -2.82
C ASN A 558 -23.04 -24.37 -3.99
N GLY A 559 -22.32 -25.40 -4.43
CA GLY A 559 -22.74 -26.30 -5.51
C GLY A 559 -22.51 -25.78 -6.94
N ALA A 560 -21.86 -24.64 -7.15
CA ALA A 560 -21.54 -24.15 -8.50
C ALA A 560 -20.60 -25.10 -9.26
N TYR A 561 -19.60 -25.63 -8.55
CA TYR A 561 -18.64 -26.59 -9.10
C TYR A 561 -18.75 -27.92 -8.37
N SER A 562 -18.74 -29.02 -9.13
CA SER A 562 -18.33 -30.30 -8.56
C SER A 562 -16.86 -30.22 -8.17
N LYS A 563 -16.49 -30.92 -7.09
CA LYS A 563 -15.08 -31.01 -6.63
C LYS A 563 -14.13 -31.38 -7.77
N LYS A 564 -14.52 -32.36 -8.61
CA LYS A 564 -13.70 -32.85 -9.74
C LYS A 564 -13.45 -31.75 -10.77
N VAL A 565 -14.47 -30.96 -11.12
CA VAL A 565 -14.32 -29.84 -12.07
C VAL A 565 -13.48 -28.73 -11.45
N ALA A 566 -13.69 -28.41 -10.18
CA ALA A 566 -12.90 -27.40 -9.47
C ALA A 566 -11.41 -27.77 -9.43
N GLU A 567 -11.08 -29.01 -9.08
CA GLU A 567 -9.70 -29.51 -9.07
C GLU A 567 -9.09 -29.52 -10.48
N LYS A 568 -9.89 -29.83 -11.51
CA LYS A 568 -9.42 -29.74 -12.90
C LYS A 568 -9.10 -28.30 -13.31
N ILE A 569 -9.93 -27.32 -12.96
CA ILE A 569 -9.67 -25.89 -13.21
C ILE A 569 -8.41 -25.43 -12.48
N PHE A 570 -8.24 -25.84 -11.22
CA PHE A 570 -7.03 -25.54 -10.44
C PHE A 570 -5.76 -26.05 -11.14
N ASN A 571 -5.77 -27.32 -11.58
CA ASN A 571 -4.61 -27.94 -12.20
C ASN A 571 -4.24 -27.31 -13.55
N MET A 572 -5.18 -26.70 -14.27
CA MET A 572 -4.88 -25.98 -15.52
C MET A 572 -3.83 -24.87 -15.33
N PHE A 573 -3.77 -24.22 -14.17
CA PHE A 573 -2.74 -23.21 -13.90
C PHE A 573 -1.32 -23.79 -13.76
N PHE A 574 -1.22 -25.09 -13.49
CA PHE A 574 0.05 -25.81 -13.39
C PHE A 574 0.41 -26.51 -14.70
N GLU A 575 -0.58 -26.92 -15.48
CA GLU A 575 -0.45 -27.66 -16.74
C GLU A 575 -0.31 -26.74 -17.97
N ASN A 576 -0.96 -25.58 -17.97
CA ASN A 576 -0.96 -24.64 -19.08
C ASN A 576 0.02 -23.49 -18.86
N ASP A 577 0.52 -22.97 -19.98
CA ASP A 577 1.43 -21.81 -20.03
C ASP A 577 1.08 -20.82 -21.16
N GLY A 578 0.00 -21.07 -21.91
CA GLY A 578 -0.48 -20.20 -22.98
C GLY A 578 0.04 -20.56 -24.36
N ARG A 579 1.11 -21.37 -24.50
CA ARG A 579 1.61 -21.80 -25.81
C ARG A 579 0.62 -22.61 -26.58
N GLU A 580 -0.08 -23.51 -25.90
CA GLU A 580 -1.13 -24.34 -26.50
C GLU A 580 -2.22 -23.48 -27.13
N ARG A 581 -2.57 -22.37 -26.49
CA ARG A 581 -3.56 -21.41 -26.99
C ARG A 581 -3.00 -20.58 -28.14
N ALA A 582 -1.76 -20.11 -28.04
CA ALA A 582 -1.09 -19.31 -29.08
C ALA A 582 -0.86 -20.09 -30.38
N LYS A 583 -0.43 -21.36 -30.30
CA LYS A 583 -0.31 -22.26 -31.47
C LYS A 583 -1.65 -22.49 -32.15
N ARG A 584 -2.70 -22.74 -31.37
CA ARG A 584 -4.05 -22.98 -31.88
C ARG A 584 -4.59 -21.81 -32.72
N ILE A 585 -4.30 -20.59 -32.30
CA ILE A 585 -4.73 -19.38 -33.03
C ILE A 585 -3.69 -18.93 -34.08
N GLY A 586 -2.65 -19.74 -34.34
CA GLY A 586 -1.63 -19.45 -35.34
C GLY A 586 -0.83 -18.18 -35.05
N LEU A 587 -0.40 -18.01 -33.79
CA LEU A 587 0.60 -17.02 -33.38
C LEU A 587 1.96 -17.66 -33.05
N LEU A 588 2.00 -18.99 -32.90
CA LEU A 588 3.20 -19.79 -32.74
C LEU A 588 3.12 -20.98 -33.70
N ASP A 589 4.29 -21.44 -34.15
CA ASP A 589 4.44 -22.62 -35.00
C ASP A 589 4.25 -23.95 -34.24
#